data_AF-A0A3M1WHC6-F1
#
_entry.id   AF-A0A3M1WHC6-F1
#
_cell.length_a   1.000
_cell.length_b   1.000
_cell.length_c   1.000
_cell.angle_alpha   90.00
_cell.angle_beta   90.00
_cell.angle_gamma   90.00
#
_symmetry.space_group_name_H-M   'P 1'
#
loop_
_entity.id
_entity.type
_entity.pdbx_description
1 polymer ?
#
loop_
_entity_poly.entity_id
_entity_poly.type
_entity_poly.pdbx_seq_one_letter_code
_entity_poly.pdbx_strand_id
1 'polypeptide(L)'
;PLEALDPEHVRDFLGWFVLRETSDADLIEAYAVILRDFLSFVHRHHWWPSERLQAFLEVLAEVEPEAVRAARLSRVLYHFVRSGSGMSPRVRGQRFSRFIEGHASVMRIEEKAIYLNFSHQGEAIGPVQLPGPIIDMVAPGDVFDVELGLRGESWVLLDIGPIYPACVYVEVEEFKGLEKLS
;
A
#
# COMPACT_ATOMS: atom_id res chain seq x y z
N PRO A 1 27.09 -2.17 -11.40
CA PRO A 1 28.22 -2.70 -10.61
C PRO A 1 27.71 -3.13 -9.23
N LEU A 2 28.24 -4.18 -8.60
CA LEU A 2 27.78 -4.64 -7.27
C LEU A 2 27.95 -3.55 -6.21
N GLU A 3 28.96 -2.70 -6.37
CA GLU A 3 29.26 -1.60 -5.47
C GLU A 3 28.14 -0.55 -5.42
N ALA A 4 27.33 -0.46 -6.48
CA ALA A 4 26.21 0.47 -6.58
C ALA A 4 24.91 -0.07 -5.95
N LEU A 5 24.86 -1.33 -5.50
CA LEU A 5 23.69 -1.84 -4.80
C LEU A 5 23.65 -1.30 -3.37
N ASP A 6 22.51 -0.77 -2.96
CA ASP A 6 22.23 -0.33 -1.61
C ASP A 6 21.03 -1.12 -1.03
N PRO A 7 20.96 -1.35 0.29
CA PRO A 7 19.81 -2.02 0.91
C PRO A 7 18.47 -1.38 0.54
N GLU A 8 18.41 -0.07 0.34
CA GLU A 8 17.18 0.63 -0.08
C GLU A 8 16.67 0.16 -1.45
N HIS A 9 17.55 -0.32 -2.34
CA HIS A 9 17.09 -0.92 -3.59
C HIS A 9 16.28 -2.21 -3.37
N VAL A 10 16.56 -2.98 -2.31
CA VAL A 10 15.76 -4.16 -1.96
C VAL A 10 14.41 -3.73 -1.40
N ARG A 11 14.41 -2.69 -0.54
CA ARG A 11 13.21 -2.07 0.00
C ARG A 11 12.29 -1.58 -1.11
N ASP A 12 12.80 -0.78 -2.02
CA ASP A 12 12.03 -0.21 -3.14
C ASP A 12 11.59 -1.30 -4.14
N PHE A 13 12.44 -2.30 -4.40
CA PHE A 13 12.09 -3.37 -5.32
C PHE A 13 10.89 -4.19 -4.80
N LEU A 14 10.93 -4.67 -3.55
CA LEU A 14 9.85 -5.48 -3.00
C LEU A 14 8.64 -4.65 -2.58
N GLY A 15 8.88 -3.57 -1.83
CA GLY A 15 7.85 -2.76 -1.20
C GLY A 15 7.25 -1.67 -2.09
N TRP A 16 7.77 -1.46 -3.32
CA TRP A 16 7.14 -0.60 -4.31
C TRP A 16 6.99 -1.25 -5.68
N PHE A 17 8.09 -1.66 -6.33
CA PHE A 17 8.05 -2.12 -7.72
C PHE A 17 7.23 -3.41 -7.90
N VAL A 18 7.54 -4.48 -7.16
CA VAL A 18 6.83 -5.77 -7.29
C VAL A 18 5.36 -5.64 -6.88
N LEU A 19 5.09 -4.86 -5.84
CA LEU A 19 3.73 -4.57 -5.37
C LEU A 19 2.90 -3.87 -6.46
N ARG A 20 3.46 -2.82 -7.07
CA ARG A 20 2.82 -2.07 -8.15
C ARG A 20 2.51 -2.95 -9.36
N GLU A 21 3.45 -3.80 -9.76
CA GLU A 21 3.32 -4.60 -10.99
C GLU A 21 2.40 -5.81 -10.82
N THR A 22 2.32 -6.38 -9.61
CA THR A 22 1.68 -7.69 -9.43
C THR A 22 0.65 -7.74 -8.31
N SER A 23 0.90 -7.04 -7.20
CA SER A 23 0.13 -7.18 -5.94
C SER A 23 -0.07 -8.65 -5.53
N ASP A 24 0.87 -9.53 -5.88
CA ASP A 24 0.82 -10.97 -5.61
C ASP A 24 1.78 -11.35 -4.47
N ALA A 25 1.21 -11.76 -3.35
CA ALA A 25 1.96 -12.14 -2.16
C ALA A 25 2.91 -13.32 -2.38
N ASP A 26 2.49 -14.34 -3.14
CA ASP A 26 3.29 -15.55 -3.35
C ASP A 26 4.53 -15.21 -4.21
N LEU A 27 4.36 -14.29 -5.16
CA LEU A 27 5.44 -13.81 -6.00
C LEU A 27 6.42 -12.92 -5.22
N ILE A 28 5.93 -12.08 -4.30
CA ILE A 28 6.77 -11.29 -3.40
C ILE A 28 7.62 -12.20 -2.51
N GLU A 29 7.02 -13.23 -1.90
CA GLU A 29 7.75 -14.22 -1.09
C GLU A 29 8.82 -14.93 -1.94
N ALA A 30 8.48 -15.33 -3.18
CA ALA A 30 9.44 -15.95 -4.09
C ALA A 30 10.61 -15.02 -4.44
N TYR A 31 10.35 -13.74 -4.72
CA TYR A 31 11.40 -12.75 -4.96
C TYR A 31 12.28 -12.55 -3.73
N ALA A 32 11.71 -12.50 -2.52
CA ALA A 32 12.46 -12.36 -1.28
C ALA A 32 13.43 -13.54 -1.07
N VAL A 33 13.00 -14.78 -1.35
CA VAL A 33 13.86 -15.97 -1.32
C VAL A 33 15.02 -15.85 -2.32
N ILE A 34 14.71 -15.50 -3.58
CA ILE A 34 15.73 -15.34 -4.63
C ILE A 34 16.76 -14.26 -4.25
N LEU A 35 16.29 -13.13 -3.70
CA LEU A 35 17.17 -12.05 -3.24
C LEU A 35 18.08 -12.52 -2.10
N ARG A 36 17.54 -13.24 -1.11
CA ARG A 36 18.32 -13.80 0.00
C ARG A 36 19.41 -14.76 -0.51
N ASP A 37 19.07 -15.61 -1.46
CA ASP A 37 20.00 -16.56 -2.07
C ASP A 37 21.08 -15.84 -2.89
N PHE A 38 20.71 -14.81 -3.63
CA PHE A 38 21.64 -13.96 -4.38
C PHE A 38 22.61 -13.24 -3.45
N LEU A 39 22.13 -12.59 -2.39
CA LEU A 39 22.97 -11.90 -1.41
C LEU A 39 23.96 -12.87 -0.73
N SER A 40 23.47 -14.05 -0.36
CA SER A 40 24.29 -15.12 0.22
C SER A 40 25.34 -15.63 -0.77
N PHE A 41 24.99 -15.76 -2.04
CA PHE A 41 25.93 -16.11 -3.11
C PHE A 41 27.04 -15.06 -3.24
N VAL A 42 26.70 -13.78 -3.33
CA VAL A 42 27.67 -12.67 -3.42
C VAL A 42 28.65 -12.70 -2.25
N HIS A 43 28.17 -12.93 -1.03
CA HIS A 43 29.03 -13.03 0.15
C HIS A 43 29.93 -14.26 0.14
N ARG A 44 29.40 -15.45 -0.22
CA ARG A 44 30.20 -16.70 -0.31
C ARG A 44 31.35 -16.59 -1.30
N HIS A 45 31.23 -15.76 -2.32
CA HIS A 45 32.29 -15.48 -3.28
C HIS A 45 33.26 -14.36 -2.83
N HIS A 46 33.15 -13.89 -1.59
CA HIS A 46 33.98 -12.83 -0.99
C HIS A 46 33.94 -11.50 -1.76
N TRP A 47 32.87 -11.25 -2.52
CA TRP A 47 32.70 -9.98 -3.23
C TRP A 47 32.25 -8.85 -2.31
N TRP A 48 31.63 -9.19 -1.16
CA TRP A 48 31.22 -8.24 -0.13
C TRP A 48 31.66 -8.65 1.28
N PRO A 49 31.95 -7.67 2.15
CA PRO A 49 32.14 -7.91 3.58
C PRO A 49 30.82 -8.33 4.25
N SER A 50 30.94 -9.02 5.39
CA SER A 50 29.78 -9.51 6.16
C SER A 50 28.85 -8.39 6.64
N GLU A 51 29.40 -7.22 6.99
CA GLU A 51 28.62 -6.05 7.41
C GLU A 51 27.64 -5.60 6.34
N ARG A 52 28.07 -5.62 5.07
CA ARG A 52 27.20 -5.26 3.94
C ARG A 52 26.11 -6.30 3.77
N LEU A 53 26.43 -7.59 3.79
CA LEU A 53 25.41 -8.64 3.74
C LEU A 53 24.34 -8.46 4.83
N GLN A 54 24.78 -8.19 6.07
CA GLN A 54 23.88 -8.02 7.21
C GLN A 54 22.89 -6.87 6.98
N ALA A 55 23.33 -5.71 6.49
CA ALA A 55 22.45 -4.58 6.20
C ALA A 55 21.37 -4.91 5.17
N PHE A 56 21.71 -5.65 4.11
CA PHE A 56 20.72 -6.09 3.12
C PHE A 56 19.71 -7.10 3.70
N LEU A 57 20.18 -8.04 4.53
CA LEU A 57 19.31 -9.04 5.14
C LEU A 57 18.35 -8.41 6.17
N GLU A 58 18.79 -7.39 6.89
CA GLU A 58 17.95 -6.62 7.82
C GLU A 58 16.82 -5.90 7.09
N VAL A 59 17.14 -5.17 6.01
CA VAL A 59 16.11 -4.50 5.20
C VAL A 59 15.17 -5.51 4.55
N LEU A 60 15.70 -6.64 4.05
CA LEU A 60 14.86 -7.70 3.48
C LEU A 60 13.89 -8.27 4.52
N ALA A 61 14.36 -8.53 5.74
CA ALA A 61 13.54 -9.05 6.84
C ALA A 61 12.49 -8.04 7.34
N GLU A 62 12.75 -6.74 7.19
CA GLU A 62 11.80 -5.66 7.47
C GLU A 62 10.73 -5.56 6.37
N VAL A 63 11.13 -5.49 5.10
CA VAL A 63 10.22 -5.18 3.99
C VAL A 63 9.39 -6.38 3.52
N GLU A 64 9.93 -7.60 3.57
CA GLU A 64 9.25 -8.82 3.10
C GLU A 64 7.87 -9.02 3.75
N PRO A 65 7.72 -9.10 5.09
CA PRO A 65 6.41 -9.34 5.71
C PRO A 65 5.43 -8.20 5.44
N GLU A 66 5.91 -6.96 5.40
CA GLU A 66 5.09 -5.77 5.16
C GLU A 66 4.58 -5.71 3.70
N ALA A 67 5.44 -6.04 2.73
CA ALA A 67 5.04 -6.12 1.33
C ALA A 67 4.02 -7.25 1.09
N VAL A 68 4.21 -8.41 1.71
CA VAL A 68 3.26 -9.53 1.65
C VAL A 68 1.90 -9.13 2.25
N ARG A 69 1.90 -8.46 3.40
CA ARG A 69 0.68 -7.93 4.03
C ARG A 69 -0.02 -6.94 3.10
N ALA A 70 0.71 -5.97 2.55
CA ALA A 70 0.15 -4.94 1.66
C ALA A 70 -0.45 -5.53 0.38
N ALA A 71 0.19 -6.53 -0.23
CA ALA A 71 -0.35 -7.26 -1.39
C ALA A 71 -1.68 -7.95 -1.07
N ARG A 72 -1.74 -8.68 0.06
CA ARG A 72 -2.96 -9.34 0.51
C ARG A 72 -4.08 -8.34 0.77
N LEU A 73 -3.76 -7.22 1.43
CA LEU A 73 -4.70 -6.14 1.72
C LEU A 73 -5.25 -5.52 0.44
N SER A 74 -4.39 -5.18 -0.54
CA SER A 74 -4.82 -4.62 -1.84
C SER A 74 -5.80 -5.57 -2.54
N ARG A 75 -5.48 -6.87 -2.61
CA ARG A 75 -6.36 -7.87 -3.23
C ARG A 75 -7.71 -8.01 -2.52
N VAL A 76 -7.72 -8.02 -1.19
CA VAL A 76 -8.96 -8.12 -0.42
C VAL A 76 -9.83 -6.87 -0.60
N LEU A 77 -9.21 -5.69 -0.55
CA LEU A 77 -9.91 -4.42 -0.80
C LEU A 77 -10.47 -4.33 -2.20
N TYR A 78 -9.72 -4.77 -3.21
CA TYR A 78 -10.18 -4.82 -4.60
C TYR A 78 -11.48 -5.64 -4.74
N HIS A 79 -11.52 -6.82 -4.11
CA HIS A 79 -12.73 -7.63 -4.10
C HIS A 79 -13.87 -7.00 -3.30
N PHE A 80 -13.57 -6.35 -2.17
CA PHE A 80 -14.54 -5.64 -1.34
C PHE A 80 -15.20 -4.45 -2.06
N VAL A 81 -14.42 -3.67 -2.81
CA VAL A 81 -14.91 -2.56 -3.63
C VAL A 81 -15.82 -3.10 -4.73
N ARG A 82 -15.37 -4.14 -5.45
CA ARG A 82 -16.13 -4.72 -6.57
C ARG A 82 -17.40 -5.45 -6.17
N SER A 83 -17.48 -5.99 -4.96
CA SER A 83 -18.72 -6.57 -4.44
C SER A 83 -19.75 -5.50 -4.05
N GLY A 84 -19.39 -4.21 -4.07
CA GLY A 84 -20.25 -3.10 -3.64
C GLY A 84 -20.60 -3.14 -2.15
N SER A 85 -19.85 -3.92 -1.37
CA SER A 85 -20.17 -4.21 0.05
C SER A 85 -19.86 -3.05 1.00
N GLY A 86 -19.10 -2.04 0.55
CA GLY A 86 -18.82 -0.84 1.34
C GLY A 86 -19.98 0.15 1.43
N MET A 87 -21.08 -0.05 0.71
CA MET A 87 -22.19 0.90 0.67
C MET A 87 -23.36 0.50 1.58
N SER A 88 -23.62 1.33 2.60
CA SER A 88 -24.83 1.24 3.40
C SER A 88 -26.08 1.40 2.51
N PRO A 89 -27.14 0.58 2.71
CA PRO A 89 -28.39 0.69 1.95
C PRO A 89 -29.00 2.10 1.99
N ARG A 90 -28.80 2.84 3.07
CA ARG A 90 -29.36 4.19 3.28
C ARG A 90 -28.80 5.25 2.34
N VAL A 91 -27.56 5.09 1.89
CA VAL A 91 -26.88 6.07 1.02
C VAL A 91 -26.85 5.63 -0.44
N ARG A 92 -27.33 4.42 -0.77
CA ARG A 92 -27.21 3.86 -2.13
C ARG A 92 -27.91 4.72 -3.20
N GLY A 93 -28.95 5.47 -2.84
CA GLY A 93 -29.69 6.37 -3.74
C GLY A 93 -29.24 7.84 -3.76
N GLN A 94 -28.25 8.23 -2.96
CA GLN A 94 -27.74 9.61 -2.95
C GLN A 94 -26.64 9.79 -4.02
N ARG A 95 -26.50 11.01 -4.56
CA ARG A 95 -25.39 11.37 -5.44
C ARG A 95 -24.12 11.62 -4.63
N PHE A 96 -22.97 11.38 -5.24
CA PHE A 96 -21.70 11.80 -4.66
C PHE A 96 -21.61 13.33 -4.68
N SER A 97 -21.18 13.93 -3.57
CA SER A 97 -20.98 15.37 -3.44
C SER A 97 -19.53 15.79 -3.68
N ARG A 98 -18.59 14.85 -3.56
CA ARG A 98 -17.16 15.07 -3.78
C ARG A 98 -16.47 13.77 -4.18
N PHE A 99 -15.41 13.89 -4.97
CA PHE A 99 -14.51 12.81 -5.34
C PHE A 99 -13.07 13.21 -5.01
N ILE A 100 -12.25 12.24 -4.64
CA ILE A 100 -10.80 12.39 -4.45
C ILE A 100 -10.13 11.14 -5.01
N GLU A 101 -9.06 11.31 -5.79
CA GLU A 101 -8.30 10.23 -6.38
C GLU A 101 -6.81 10.50 -6.22
N GLY A 102 -6.05 9.46 -5.84
CA GLY A 102 -4.60 9.52 -5.73
C GLY A 102 -4.03 8.66 -4.62
N HIS A 103 -2.79 8.95 -4.26
CA HIS A 103 -2.08 8.28 -3.18
C HIS A 103 -2.43 8.93 -1.84
N ALA A 104 -2.87 8.12 -0.87
CA ALA A 104 -3.28 8.59 0.44
C ALA A 104 -2.64 7.75 1.55
N SER A 105 -1.98 8.40 2.50
CA SER A 105 -1.40 7.70 3.67
C SER A 105 -2.46 7.47 4.74
N VAL A 106 -2.47 6.30 5.38
CA VAL A 106 -3.28 6.03 6.57
C VAL A 106 -2.73 6.82 7.74
N MET A 107 -3.44 7.87 8.16
CA MET A 107 -3.05 8.66 9.31
C MET A 107 -3.36 7.96 10.63
N ARG A 108 -4.58 7.42 10.75
CA ARG A 108 -5.04 6.74 11.96
C ARG A 108 -6.16 5.76 11.66
N ILE A 109 -6.30 4.80 12.57
CA ILE A 109 -7.33 3.77 12.56
C ILE A 109 -8.15 3.96 13.85
N GLU A 110 -9.47 4.11 13.72
CA GLU A 110 -10.38 4.23 14.86
C GLU A 110 -11.52 3.22 14.69
N GLU A 111 -11.67 2.32 15.67
CA GLU A 111 -12.67 1.24 15.66
C GLU A 111 -12.62 0.39 14.38
N LYS A 112 -13.50 0.68 13.41
CA LYS A 112 -13.63 -0.02 12.13
C LYS A 112 -13.46 0.92 10.93
N ALA A 113 -12.79 2.05 11.16
CA ALA A 113 -12.59 3.07 10.15
C ALA A 113 -11.13 3.47 10.03
N ILE A 114 -10.75 3.83 8.81
CA ILE A 114 -9.48 4.48 8.52
C ILE A 114 -9.71 5.95 8.19
N TYR A 115 -8.72 6.76 8.55
CA TYR A 115 -8.60 8.15 8.13
C TYR A 115 -7.34 8.30 7.30
N LEU A 116 -7.52 8.87 6.12
CA LEU A 116 -6.52 9.02 5.08
C LEU A 116 -6.07 10.48 5.01
N ASN A 117 -4.85 10.69 4.53
CA ASN A 117 -4.31 12.02 4.29
C ASN A 117 -3.66 12.07 2.90
N PHE A 118 -3.97 13.15 2.18
CA PHE A 118 -3.38 13.49 0.89
C PHE A 118 -2.48 14.70 1.11
N SER A 119 -1.20 14.63 0.72
CA SER A 119 -0.18 15.63 1.08
C SER A 119 -0.56 17.08 0.79
N HIS A 120 -1.38 17.32 -0.23
CA HIS A 120 -1.71 18.65 -0.73
C HIS A 120 -3.02 19.24 -0.18
N GLN A 121 -3.82 18.48 0.57
CA GLN A 121 -5.13 18.97 1.04
C GLN A 121 -5.10 19.49 2.48
N GLY A 122 -4.11 19.07 3.30
CA GLY A 122 -3.99 19.52 4.69
C GLY A 122 -5.19 19.14 5.58
N GLU A 123 -6.09 18.27 5.09
CA GLU A 123 -7.26 17.77 5.80
C GLU A 123 -7.26 16.23 5.83
N ALA A 124 -7.81 15.68 6.91
CA ALA A 124 -8.00 14.24 7.04
C ALA A 124 -9.29 13.82 6.31
N ILE A 125 -9.18 12.85 5.41
CA ILE A 125 -10.28 12.24 4.68
C ILE A 125 -10.75 10.99 5.40
N GLY A 126 -12.00 10.98 5.85
CA GLY A 126 -12.59 9.87 6.58
C GLY A 126 -13.78 10.30 7.43
N PRO A 127 -14.39 9.37 8.17
CA PRO A 127 -14.02 7.96 8.27
C PRO A 127 -14.38 7.16 7.00
N VAL A 128 -13.50 6.25 6.58
CA VAL A 128 -13.80 5.20 5.59
C VAL A 128 -14.03 3.90 6.37
N GLN A 129 -15.27 3.42 6.38
CA GLN A 129 -15.67 2.24 7.13
C GLN A 129 -15.25 0.94 6.40
N LEU A 130 -14.56 0.06 7.11
CA LEU A 130 -14.08 -1.22 6.60
C LEU A 130 -14.46 -2.39 7.52
N PRO A 131 -14.66 -3.59 6.99
CA PRO A 131 -14.80 -4.79 7.80
C PRO A 131 -13.58 -5.02 8.69
N GLY A 132 -13.81 -5.58 9.89
CA GLY A 132 -12.75 -5.90 10.85
C GLY A 132 -11.56 -6.66 10.24
N PRO A 133 -11.79 -7.75 9.48
CA PRO A 133 -10.70 -8.49 8.84
C PRO A 133 -9.85 -7.66 7.87
N ILE A 134 -10.41 -6.61 7.26
CA ILE A 134 -9.65 -5.68 6.42
C ILE A 134 -8.84 -4.73 7.30
N ILE A 135 -9.46 -4.15 8.34
CA ILE A 135 -8.80 -3.26 9.31
C ILE A 135 -7.60 -3.94 9.96
N ASP A 136 -7.71 -5.22 10.32
CA ASP A 136 -6.64 -5.99 10.97
C ASP A 136 -5.38 -6.13 10.09
N MET A 137 -5.51 -5.90 8.78
CA MET A 137 -4.39 -5.91 7.85
C MET A 137 -3.82 -4.52 7.56
N VAL A 138 -4.50 -3.43 7.95
CA VAL A 138 -4.05 -2.05 7.69
C VAL A 138 -3.07 -1.60 8.76
N ALA A 139 -1.97 -0.98 8.37
CA ALA A 139 -1.04 -0.32 9.28
C ALA A 139 -1.08 1.22 9.11
N PRO A 140 -0.91 2.00 10.19
CA PRO A 140 -0.66 3.43 10.07
C PRO A 140 0.59 3.70 9.20
N GLY A 141 0.49 4.68 8.33
CA GLY A 141 1.54 5.04 7.37
C GLY A 141 1.46 4.30 6.02
N ASP A 142 0.66 3.22 5.91
CA ASP A 142 0.41 2.58 4.61
C ASP A 142 -0.13 3.61 3.61
N VAL A 143 0.36 3.56 2.37
CA VAL A 143 -0.07 4.44 1.29
C VAL A 143 -0.96 3.68 0.32
N PHE A 144 -2.19 4.17 0.17
CA PHE A 144 -3.21 3.58 -0.69
C PHE A 144 -3.27 4.36 -2.00
N ASP A 145 -3.14 3.68 -3.14
CA ASP A 145 -3.61 4.23 -4.42
C ASP A 145 -5.14 4.03 -4.47
N VAL A 146 -5.91 5.11 -4.35
CA VAL A 146 -7.33 5.02 -4.03
C VAL A 146 -8.18 6.07 -4.73
N GLU A 147 -9.41 5.68 -5.06
CA GLU A 147 -10.49 6.60 -5.40
C GLU A 147 -11.58 6.58 -4.32
N LEU A 148 -11.93 7.77 -3.84
CA LEU A 148 -12.93 7.98 -2.80
C LEU A 148 -14.07 8.86 -3.30
N GLY A 149 -15.30 8.50 -2.92
CA GLY A 149 -16.49 9.31 -3.12
C GLY A 149 -17.11 9.69 -1.77
N LEU A 150 -17.36 10.97 -1.56
CA LEU A 150 -18.16 11.45 -0.44
C LEU A 150 -19.64 11.34 -0.81
N ARG A 151 -20.41 10.65 0.04
CA ARG A 151 -21.85 10.52 -0.14
C ARG A 151 -22.56 10.72 1.20
N GLY A 152 -23.39 11.77 1.28
CA GLY A 152 -23.91 12.24 2.56
C GLY A 152 -22.74 12.67 3.45
N GLU A 153 -22.54 11.99 4.57
CA GLU A 153 -21.45 12.24 5.52
C GLU A 153 -20.43 11.09 5.55
N SER A 154 -20.44 10.21 4.55
CA SER A 154 -19.60 9.00 4.52
C SER A 154 -18.72 8.95 3.30
N TRP A 155 -17.42 8.72 3.52
CA TRP A 155 -16.47 8.41 2.47
C TRP A 155 -16.54 6.92 2.12
N VAL A 156 -16.56 6.64 0.82
CA VAL A 156 -16.68 5.29 0.28
C VAL A 156 -15.55 5.04 -0.72
N LEU A 157 -14.90 3.88 -0.61
CA LEU A 157 -13.96 3.40 -1.62
C LEU A 157 -14.71 3.09 -2.92
N LEU A 158 -14.32 3.76 -4.00
CA LEU A 158 -14.87 3.56 -5.35
C LEU A 158 -13.96 2.70 -6.21
N ASP A 159 -12.64 2.88 -6.05
CA ASP A 159 -11.61 2.06 -6.67
C ASP A 159 -10.40 1.96 -5.73
N ILE A 160 -9.58 0.95 -5.96
CA ILE A 160 -8.35 0.70 -5.20
C ILE A 160 -7.30 0.07 -6.11
N GLY A 161 -6.11 0.66 -6.09
CA GLY A 161 -4.91 0.17 -6.73
C GLY A 161 -3.99 -0.56 -5.75
N PRO A 162 -2.66 -0.54 -6.02
CA PRO A 162 -1.67 -1.07 -5.09
C PRO A 162 -1.70 -0.36 -3.74
N ILE A 163 -1.25 -1.07 -2.72
CA ILE A 163 -1.01 -0.50 -1.39
C ILE A 163 0.46 -0.68 -1.09
N TYR A 164 1.09 0.37 -0.60
CA TYR A 164 2.49 0.41 -0.26
C TYR A 164 2.66 0.47 1.26
N PRO A 165 3.50 -0.39 1.85
CA PRO A 165 3.70 -0.38 3.29
C PRO A 165 4.43 0.88 3.75
N ALA A 166 4.19 1.30 4.99
CA ALA A 166 4.81 2.47 5.61
C ALA A 166 6.35 2.45 5.60
N CYS A 167 6.96 1.28 5.46
CA CYS A 167 8.41 1.10 5.38
C CYS A 167 8.99 1.50 4.02
N VAL A 168 8.20 1.94 3.03
CA VAL A 168 8.67 2.44 1.73
C VAL A 168 8.21 3.86 1.48
N TYR A 169 9.09 4.68 0.92
CA TYR A 169 8.73 6.04 0.53
C TYR A 169 7.92 6.05 -0.76
N VAL A 170 6.73 6.63 -0.70
CA VAL A 170 5.88 6.88 -1.87
C VAL A 170 5.41 8.33 -1.80
N GLU A 171 5.57 9.06 -2.90
CA GLU A 171 5.02 10.41 -3.00
C GLU A 171 3.49 10.33 -2.95
N VAL A 172 2.92 10.93 -1.91
CA VAL A 172 1.48 10.98 -1.69
C VAL A 172 0.93 12.16 -2.49
N GLU A 173 0.46 11.90 -3.72
CA GLU A 173 -0.05 12.90 -4.65
C GLU A 173 -1.55 12.73 -4.96
N GLU A 174 -2.25 13.84 -5.19
CA GLU A 174 -3.63 13.89 -5.71
C GLU A 174 -3.60 14.12 -7.22
N PHE A 175 -4.40 13.36 -7.96
CA PHE A 175 -4.59 13.59 -9.39
C PHE A 175 -5.68 14.65 -9.63
N LYS A 176 -5.29 15.87 -9.99
CA LYS A 176 -6.23 16.94 -10.34
C LYS A 176 -6.81 16.74 -11.75
N GLY A 177 -8.14 16.81 -11.88
CA GLY A 177 -8.78 17.10 -13.17
C GLY A 177 -9.69 16.03 -13.77
N LEU A 178 -10.06 14.97 -13.05
CA LEU A 178 -11.13 14.07 -13.49
C LEU A 178 -12.48 14.60 -12.99
N GLU A 179 -13.05 15.59 -13.70
CA GLU A 179 -14.47 15.90 -13.57
C GLU A 179 -15.26 14.66 -14.06
N LYS A 180 -15.50 13.71 -13.15
CA LYS A 180 -16.33 12.54 -13.44
C LYS A 180 -17.78 13.03 -13.56
N LEU A 181 -18.34 12.85 -14.75
CA LEU A 181 -19.73 13.18 -15.05
C LEU A 181 -20.65 12.43 -14.07
N SER A 182 -21.34 13.19 -13.22
CA SER A 182 -22.24 12.73 -12.16
C SER A 182 -23.49 12.03 -12.67
#